data_AF-A0AAU3QCQ5-F1
#
_entry.id   AF-A0AAU3QCQ5-F1
#
_cell.length_a   1.000
_cell.length_b   1.000
_cell.length_c   1.000
_cell.angle_alpha   90.00
_cell.angle_beta   90.00
_cell.angle_gamma   90.00
#
_symmetry.space_group_name_H-M   'P 1'
#
loop_
_entity.id
_entity.type
_entity.pdbx_description
1 polymer ?
#
loop_
_entity_poly.entity_id
_entity_poly.type
_entity_poly.pdbx_seq_one_letter_code
_entity_poly.pdbx_strand_id
1 'polypeptide(L)'
;MMRVDDEGSAAVLEAVDAARGIRRAGPGLVVVLFRGSAVAATMHFLDTTDTPPLGTVANALGTDRAVLIVVGSTKVVGPIIHASDVVAAWLGTARVAVTARIHVRALTDGAMIWTDMSTDGEYDGSGVPATITGEHAVRSWRRRR
;
A
#
# COMPACT_ATOMS: atom_id res chain seq x y z
N MET A 1 -4.01 -26.77 -4.12
CA MET A 1 -4.47 -26.30 -2.79
C MET A 1 -3.40 -25.33 -2.28
N MET A 2 -3.52 -24.06 -2.62
CA MET A 2 -2.48 -23.05 -2.42
C MET A 2 -2.79 -22.30 -1.11
N ARG A 3 -1.92 -22.44 -0.10
CA ARG A 3 -1.93 -21.59 1.09
C ARG A 3 -1.27 -20.27 0.70
N VAL A 4 -2.07 -19.29 0.33
CA VAL A 4 -1.62 -17.90 0.23
C VAL A 4 -2.25 -17.16 1.41
N ASP A 5 -1.50 -16.22 2.01
CA ASP A 5 -2.01 -14.97 2.61
C ASP A 5 -2.03 -14.74 4.13
N ASP A 6 -1.60 -15.61 5.03
CA ASP A 6 -1.57 -15.21 6.46
C ASP A 6 -0.54 -14.10 6.73
N GLU A 7 0.67 -14.21 6.18
CA GLU A 7 1.75 -13.25 6.40
C GLU A 7 1.59 -11.97 5.54
N GLY A 8 1.09 -12.12 4.31
CA GLY A 8 0.74 -11.00 3.43
C GLY A 8 -0.41 -10.17 3.99
N SER A 9 -1.46 -10.82 4.48
CA SER A 9 -2.59 -10.14 5.13
C SER A 9 -2.16 -9.44 6.42
N ALA A 10 -1.28 -10.05 7.22
CA ALA A 10 -0.76 -9.43 8.43
C ALA A 10 0.05 -8.15 8.12
N ALA A 11 0.95 -8.20 7.14
CA ALA A 11 1.73 -7.03 6.72
C ALA A 11 0.85 -5.91 6.17
N VAL A 12 -0.19 -6.24 5.40
CA VAL A 12 -1.17 -5.26 4.89
C VAL A 12 -1.94 -4.61 6.04
N LEU A 13 -2.42 -5.38 7.00
CA LEU A 13 -3.13 -4.85 8.17
C LEU A 13 -2.25 -3.90 9.00
N GLU A 14 -1.00 -4.28 9.24
CA GLU A 14 -0.04 -3.45 9.97
C GLU A 14 0.31 -2.18 9.20
N ALA A 15 0.48 -2.29 7.88
CA ALA A 15 0.72 -1.14 7.01
C ALA A 15 -0.45 -0.15 7.00
N VAL A 16 -1.68 -0.68 6.94
CA VAL A 16 -2.90 0.14 7.02
C VAL A 16 -2.99 0.83 8.38
N ASP A 17 -2.69 0.15 9.48
CA ASP A 17 -2.72 0.77 10.80
C ASP A 17 -1.65 1.86 10.96
N ALA A 18 -0.43 1.61 10.48
CA ALA A 18 0.63 2.62 10.45
C ALA A 18 0.25 3.84 9.59
N ALA A 19 -0.38 3.61 8.43
CA ALA A 19 -0.87 4.66 7.54
C ALA A 19 -2.04 5.47 8.15
N ARG A 20 -2.74 4.99 9.19
CA ARG A 20 -3.77 5.83 9.86
C ARG A 20 -3.17 7.04 10.58
N GLY A 21 -1.89 7.01 10.91
CA GLY A 21 -1.17 8.15 11.48
C GLY A 21 -1.14 9.37 10.56
N ILE A 22 -1.22 9.15 9.24
CA ILE A 22 -1.14 10.20 8.20
C ILE A 22 -2.50 10.56 7.58
N ARG A 23 -3.61 10.10 8.18
CA ARG A 23 -5.00 10.24 7.66
C ARG A 23 -5.44 11.65 7.24
N ARG A 24 -4.81 12.70 7.75
CA ARG A 24 -5.17 14.11 7.45
C ARG A 24 -4.47 14.66 6.22
N ALA A 25 -3.53 13.93 5.65
CA ALA A 25 -2.68 14.44 4.59
C ALA A 25 -3.37 14.43 3.21
N GLY A 26 -4.45 13.68 3.02
CA GLY A 26 -5.22 13.68 1.77
C GLY A 26 -4.81 12.55 0.81
N PRO A 27 -5.15 12.66 -0.50
CA PRO A 27 -4.74 11.68 -1.50
C PRO A 27 -3.23 11.71 -1.75
N GLY A 28 -2.67 10.57 -2.15
CA GLY A 28 -1.24 10.41 -2.37
C GLY A 28 -0.81 8.95 -2.37
N LEU A 29 0.51 8.73 -2.47
CA LEU A 29 1.11 7.41 -2.32
C LEU A 29 1.69 7.27 -0.92
N VAL A 30 1.26 6.24 -0.19
CA VAL A 30 1.87 5.88 1.09
C VAL A 30 2.78 4.68 0.88
N VAL A 31 3.98 4.77 1.42
CA VAL A 31 4.96 3.68 1.41
C VAL A 31 5.23 3.28 2.86
N VAL A 32 4.92 2.04 3.19
CA VAL A 32 5.24 1.45 4.49
C VAL A 32 6.38 0.47 4.30
N LEU A 33 7.50 0.72 4.98
CA LEU A 33 8.67 -0.13 4.96
C LEU A 33 8.74 -0.98 6.22
N PHE A 34 9.15 -2.22 6.06
CA PHE A 34 9.26 -3.20 7.14
C PHE A 34 10.69 -3.68 7.29
N ARG A 35 11.08 -3.98 8.54
CA ARG A 35 12.27 -4.75 8.87
C ARG A 35 11.81 -6.00 9.62
N GLY A 36 11.84 -7.15 8.96
CA GLY A 36 11.16 -8.35 9.47
C GLY A 36 9.67 -8.05 9.60
N SER A 37 9.07 -8.31 10.76
CA SER A 37 7.64 -8.09 11.01
C SER A 37 7.29 -6.72 11.62
N ALA A 38 8.23 -5.77 11.66
CA ALA A 38 8.00 -4.47 12.28
C ALA A 38 8.02 -3.35 11.24
N VAL A 39 7.08 -2.41 11.34
CA VAL A 39 7.10 -1.17 10.56
C VAL A 39 8.34 -0.34 10.94
N ALA A 40 9.23 -0.15 9.98
CA ALA A 40 10.44 0.65 10.10
C ALA A 40 10.19 2.13 9.72
N ALA A 41 9.31 2.38 8.75
CA ALA A 41 8.93 3.73 8.34
C ALA A 41 7.57 3.76 7.63
N THR A 42 6.91 4.92 7.72
CA THR A 42 5.71 5.26 6.94
C THR A 42 5.93 6.61 6.30
N MET A 43 5.88 6.67 4.98
CA MET A 43 6.10 7.88 4.19
C MET A 43 4.86 8.17 3.35
N HIS A 44 4.55 9.45 3.18
CA HIS A 44 3.42 9.88 2.37
C HIS A 44 3.87 10.90 1.33
N PHE A 45 3.64 10.57 0.06
CA PHE A 45 3.95 11.40 -1.10
C PHE A 45 2.64 11.98 -1.64
N LEU A 46 2.41 13.26 -1.34
CA LEU A 46 1.25 14.02 -1.81
C LEU A 46 1.35 14.34 -3.29
N ASP A 47 2.56 14.66 -3.72
CA ASP A 47 2.94 14.81 -5.11
C ASP A 47 3.84 13.64 -5.49
N THR A 48 3.41 12.88 -6.47
CA THR A 48 4.10 11.69 -6.92
C THR A 48 5.12 11.96 -8.02
N THR A 49 5.16 13.19 -8.55
CA THR A 49 6.18 13.65 -9.50
C THR A 49 7.57 13.76 -8.87
N ASP A 50 7.63 13.99 -7.55
CA ASP A 50 8.86 14.18 -6.77
C ASP A 50 9.18 12.99 -5.84
N THR A 51 8.72 11.78 -6.16
CA THR A 51 9.00 10.63 -5.30
C THR A 51 10.51 10.34 -5.34
N PRO A 52 11.25 10.45 -4.22
CA PRO A 52 12.69 10.23 -4.22
C PRO A 52 13.01 8.74 -4.42
N PRO A 53 14.19 8.39 -4.96
CA PRO A 53 14.61 7.00 -5.05
C PRO A 53 14.72 6.39 -3.66
N LEU A 54 13.71 5.59 -3.30
CA LEU A 54 13.54 5.08 -1.94
C LEU A 54 14.56 4.00 -1.55
N GLY A 55 15.36 3.52 -2.49
CA GLY A 55 16.39 2.52 -2.23
C GLY A 55 17.40 2.96 -1.17
N THR A 56 17.81 4.23 -1.14
CA THR A 56 18.74 4.73 -0.10
C THR A 56 18.10 4.74 1.28
N VAL A 57 16.83 5.15 1.39
CA VAL A 57 16.08 5.15 2.65
C VAL A 57 15.88 3.72 3.15
N ALA A 58 15.44 2.82 2.26
CA ALA A 58 15.26 1.42 2.56
C ALA A 58 16.54 0.75 3.09
N ASN A 59 17.67 0.98 2.41
CA ASN A 59 18.96 0.45 2.81
C ASN A 59 19.42 1.01 4.16
N ALA A 60 19.27 2.31 4.39
CA ALA A 60 19.62 2.94 5.67
C ALA A 60 18.77 2.39 6.83
N LEU A 61 17.50 2.07 6.56
CA LEU A 61 16.59 1.45 7.51
C LEU A 61 16.70 -0.07 7.56
N GLY A 62 17.58 -0.70 6.76
CA GLY A 62 17.74 -2.16 6.71
C GLY A 62 16.42 -2.88 6.47
N THR A 63 15.56 -2.34 5.60
CA THR A 63 14.23 -2.87 5.34
C THR A 63 14.30 -4.00 4.33
N ASP A 64 13.47 -5.01 4.49
CA ASP A 64 13.39 -6.19 3.63
C ASP A 64 12.06 -6.30 2.89
N ARG A 65 11.01 -5.63 3.38
CA ARG A 65 9.68 -5.66 2.80
C ARG A 65 9.02 -4.28 2.75
N ALA A 66 8.04 -4.13 1.85
CA ALA A 66 7.26 -2.91 1.72
C ALA A 66 5.80 -3.20 1.33
N VAL A 67 4.90 -2.34 1.80
CA VAL A 67 3.52 -2.25 1.33
C VAL A 67 3.29 -0.86 0.75
N LEU A 68 2.71 -0.82 -0.45
CA LEU A 68 2.37 0.42 -1.15
C LEU A 68 0.86 0.64 -1.06
N ILE A 69 0.44 1.83 -0.63
CA ILE A 69 -0.97 2.19 -0.47
C ILE A 69 -1.26 3.43 -1.30
N VAL A 70 -1.99 3.27 -2.39
CA VAL A 70 -2.50 4.36 -3.22
C VAL A 70 -3.76 4.91 -2.55
N VAL A 71 -3.72 6.17 -2.11
CA VAL A 71 -4.83 6.84 -1.42
C VAL A 71 -5.48 7.84 -2.37
N GLY A 72 -6.78 7.69 -2.63
CA GLY A 72 -7.53 8.67 -3.41
C GLY A 72 -8.72 8.07 -4.15
N SER A 73 -9.53 8.91 -4.78
CA SER A 73 -10.64 8.41 -5.62
C SER A 73 -10.14 7.92 -6.97
N THR A 74 -10.84 6.94 -7.58
CA THR A 74 -10.48 6.32 -8.86
C THR A 74 -10.27 7.33 -10.02
N LYS A 75 -10.86 8.52 -9.94
CA LYS A 75 -10.66 9.61 -10.92
C LYS A 75 -9.27 10.28 -10.86
N VAL A 76 -8.51 10.08 -9.79
CA VAL A 76 -7.28 10.84 -9.47
C VAL A 76 -6.06 9.92 -9.36
N VAL A 77 -6.24 8.60 -9.49
CA VAL A 77 -5.20 7.62 -9.15
C VAL A 77 -4.31 7.19 -10.31
N GLY A 78 -4.62 7.50 -11.57
CA GLY A 78 -3.75 7.11 -12.70
C GLY A 78 -2.28 7.50 -12.50
N PRO A 79 -1.97 8.79 -12.22
CA PRO A 79 -0.60 9.23 -11.92
C PRO A 79 -0.01 8.59 -10.64
N ILE A 80 -0.84 8.33 -9.63
CA ILE A 80 -0.40 7.77 -8.35
C ILE A 80 -0.06 6.27 -8.49
N ILE A 81 -0.80 5.55 -9.34
CA ILE A 81 -0.56 4.14 -9.68
C ILE A 81 0.76 4.02 -10.45
N HIS A 82 0.98 4.88 -11.44
CA HIS A 82 2.26 4.93 -12.15
C HIS A 82 3.43 5.17 -11.20
N ALA A 83 3.29 6.13 -10.28
CA ALA A 83 4.32 6.37 -9.28
C ALA A 83 4.53 5.18 -8.33
N SER A 84 3.44 4.47 -7.99
CA SER A 84 3.54 3.21 -7.25
C SER A 84 4.32 2.14 -8.02
N ASP A 85 4.22 2.06 -9.35
CA ASP A 85 5.02 1.15 -10.18
C ASP A 85 6.51 1.52 -10.11
N VAL A 86 6.81 2.80 -10.28
CA VAL A 86 8.17 3.34 -10.25
C VAL A 86 8.82 3.08 -8.88
N VAL A 87 8.09 3.34 -7.78
CA VAL A 87 8.55 3.03 -6.42
C VAL A 87 8.80 1.55 -6.23
N ALA A 88 7.91 0.68 -6.72
CA ALA A 88 8.10 -0.76 -6.62
C ALA A 88 9.38 -1.21 -7.34
N ALA A 89 9.65 -0.65 -8.53
CA ALA A 89 10.88 -0.93 -9.27
C ALA A 89 12.14 -0.48 -8.51
N TRP A 90 12.14 0.71 -7.91
CA TRP A 90 13.27 1.18 -7.10
C TRP A 90 13.52 0.33 -5.86
N LEU A 91 12.46 -0.08 -5.17
CA LEU A 91 12.54 -0.97 -4.02
C LEU A 91 13.08 -2.36 -4.43
N GLY A 92 12.65 -2.87 -5.57
CA GLY A 92 13.18 -4.10 -6.16
C GLY A 92 14.69 -4.04 -6.41
N THR A 93 15.19 -2.94 -6.98
CA THR A 93 16.64 -2.71 -7.16
C THR A 93 17.39 -2.67 -5.83
N ALA A 94 16.75 -2.19 -4.75
CA ALA A 94 17.28 -2.20 -3.39
C ALA A 94 17.08 -3.52 -2.65
N ARG A 95 16.58 -4.58 -3.30
CA ARG A 95 16.26 -5.89 -2.72
C ARG A 95 15.20 -5.85 -1.61
N VAL A 96 14.28 -4.88 -1.68
CA VAL A 96 13.09 -4.83 -0.83
C VAL A 96 11.92 -5.46 -1.57
N ALA A 97 11.31 -6.47 -0.98
CA ALA A 97 10.14 -7.13 -1.56
C ALA A 97 8.87 -6.30 -1.32
N VAL A 98 8.20 -5.89 -2.39
CA VAL A 98 6.86 -5.31 -2.28
C VAL A 98 5.86 -6.44 -2.10
N THR A 99 5.33 -6.59 -0.89
CA THR A 99 4.43 -7.69 -0.52
C THR A 99 2.99 -7.44 -0.93
N ALA A 100 2.59 -6.17 -1.06
CA ALA A 100 1.26 -5.80 -1.47
C ALA A 100 1.23 -4.38 -2.06
N ARG A 101 0.28 -4.18 -2.98
CA ARG A 101 -0.07 -2.88 -3.53
C ARG A 101 -1.57 -2.71 -3.44
N ILE A 102 -2.01 -1.80 -2.58
CA ILE A 102 -3.43 -1.63 -2.30
C ILE A 102 -3.92 -0.23 -2.69
N HIS A 103 -5.08 -0.16 -3.32
CA HIS A 103 -5.79 1.10 -3.53
C HIS A 103 -6.85 1.30 -2.45
N VAL A 104 -6.89 2.47 -1.81
CA VAL A 104 -7.90 2.84 -0.82
C VAL A 104 -8.49 4.21 -1.15
N ARG A 105 -9.80 4.36 -0.95
CA ARG A 105 -10.48 5.64 -1.25
C ARG A 105 -10.10 6.75 -0.27
N ALA A 106 -9.93 6.39 1.00
CA ALA A 106 -9.49 7.26 2.08
C ALA A 106 -8.94 6.41 3.24
N LEU A 107 -8.02 6.96 4.03
CA LEU A 107 -7.46 6.31 5.22
C LEU A 107 -8.35 6.44 6.47
N THR A 108 -9.56 7.02 6.33
CA THR A 108 -10.30 7.56 7.47
C THR A 108 -11.22 6.60 8.20
N ASP A 109 -11.71 5.51 7.60
CA ASP A 109 -12.88 4.82 8.19
C ASP A 109 -12.71 3.30 8.26
N GLY A 110 -13.12 2.71 9.40
CA GLY A 110 -12.96 1.29 9.76
C GLY A 110 -13.69 0.26 8.88
N ALA A 111 -14.00 0.63 7.65
CA ALA A 111 -14.49 -0.17 6.53
C ALA A 111 -13.64 0.14 5.29
N MET A 112 -12.33 -0.04 5.41
CA MET A 112 -11.40 0.18 4.30
C MET A 112 -11.69 -0.85 3.22
N ILE A 113 -12.24 -0.40 2.09
CA ILE A 113 -12.30 -1.20 0.87
C ILE A 113 -10.97 -1.00 0.18
N TRP A 114 -10.20 -2.09 0.06
CA TRP A 114 -8.99 -2.09 -0.74
C TRP A 114 -9.14 -2.94 -1.99
N THR A 115 -8.47 -2.53 -3.05
CA THR A 115 -8.28 -3.35 -4.25
C THR A 115 -6.81 -3.71 -4.32
N ASP A 116 -6.51 -5.00 -4.37
CA ASP A 116 -5.17 -5.47 -4.64
C ASP A 116 -4.83 -5.21 -6.12
N MET A 117 -3.70 -4.55 -6.35
CA MET A 117 -3.16 -4.23 -7.67
C MET A 117 -1.92 -5.08 -7.99
N SER A 118 -1.65 -6.13 -7.21
CA SER A 118 -0.49 -7.00 -7.37
C SER A 118 -0.55 -7.92 -8.59
N THR A 119 -1.71 -8.08 -9.23
CA THR A 119 -1.90 -8.93 -10.42
C THR A 119 -1.63 -8.19 -11.72
N ASP A 120 -0.90 -8.85 -12.63
CA ASP A 120 -0.45 -8.35 -13.94
C ASP A 120 -1.58 -7.79 -14.82
N GLY A 121 -1.64 -6.46 -14.92
CA GLY A 121 -2.45 -5.73 -15.88
C GLY A 121 -2.18 -4.23 -15.79
N GLU A 122 -2.11 -3.53 -16.93
CA GLU A 122 -2.07 -2.07 -16.95
C GLU A 122 -3.35 -1.53 -16.29
N TYR A 123 -3.22 -1.01 -15.08
CA TYR A 123 -4.33 -0.40 -14.36
C TYR A 123 -4.38 1.09 -14.71
N ASP A 124 -5.12 1.42 -15.76
CA ASP A 124 -5.29 2.80 -16.27
C ASP A 124 -6.32 3.63 -15.48
N GLY A 125 -6.92 3.04 -14.42
CA GLY A 125 -7.95 3.66 -13.60
C GLY A 125 -9.33 3.75 -14.26
N SER A 126 -9.52 3.19 -15.46
CA SER A 126 -10.80 3.21 -16.19
C SER A 126 -11.72 2.02 -15.87
N GLY A 127 -11.16 0.96 -15.28
CA GLY A 127 -11.91 -0.25 -14.89
C GLY A 127 -12.61 -0.12 -13.53
N VAL A 128 -13.90 -0.47 -13.49
CA VAL A 128 -14.45 -1.07 -12.26
C VAL A 128 -13.69 -2.38 -12.08
N PRO A 129 -13.07 -2.67 -10.90
CA PRO A 129 -12.23 -3.84 -10.73
C PRO A 129 -12.95 -5.10 -11.18
N ALA A 130 -12.48 -5.72 -12.27
CA ALA A 130 -13.01 -6.96 -12.75
C ALA A 130 -12.64 -8.05 -11.74
N THR A 131 -13.67 -8.53 -11.03
CA THR A 131 -13.59 -9.63 -10.07
C THR A 131 -12.90 -9.26 -8.76
N ILE A 132 -13.73 -8.84 -7.80
CA ILE A 132 -13.44 -8.88 -6.36
C ILE A 132 -13.01 -10.30 -6.00
N THR A 133 -11.71 -10.56 -6.03
CA THR A 133 -11.12 -11.78 -5.48
C THR A 133 -10.33 -11.34 -4.26
N GLY A 134 -11.07 -11.04 -3.18
CA GLY A 134 -10.50 -10.52 -1.94
C GLY A 134 -11.17 -9.26 -1.40
N GLU A 135 -12.51 -9.23 -1.30
CA GLU A 135 -13.19 -8.28 -0.41
C GLU A 135 -12.85 -8.64 1.05
N HIS A 136 -11.65 -8.26 1.51
CA HIS A 136 -11.31 -8.33 2.92
C HIS A 136 -11.86 -7.09 3.62
N ALA A 137 -13.19 -7.05 3.80
CA ALA A 137 -13.83 -6.09 4.69
C ALA A 137 -13.39 -6.40 6.13
N VAL A 138 -12.30 -5.79 6.59
CA VAL A 138 -11.86 -5.88 7.97
C VAL A 138 -12.81 -5.04 8.82
N ARG A 139 -13.93 -5.64 9.25
CA ARG A 139 -14.77 -5.07 10.31
C ARG A 139 -13.93 -5.01 11.58
N SER A 140 -13.45 -3.82 11.90
CA SER A 140 -12.88 -3.55 13.23
C SER A 140 -13.92 -3.91 14.31
N TRP A 141 -13.73 -5.06 14.97
CA TRP A 141 -14.51 -5.40 16.15
C TRP A 141 -14.12 -4.44 17.27
N ARG A 142 -14.92 -3.38 17.45
CA ARG A 142 -14.99 -2.68 18.74
C ARG A 142 -15.37 -3.72 19.80
N ARG A 143 -14.41 -4.19 20.60
CA ARG A 143 -14.74 -4.77 21.91
C ARG A 143 -15.37 -3.65 22.74
N ARG A 144 -16.71 -3.65 22.82
CA ARG A 144 -17.42 -2.91 23.86
C ARG A 144 -17.01 -3.54 25.19
N ARG A 145 -16.42 -2.72 26.07
CA ARG A 145 -16.42 -3.00 27.51
C ARG A 145 -17.83 -2.83 28.04
#